data_AF-A0A0M6YJ73-F1
#
_entry.id   AF-A0A0M6YJ73-F1
#
_cell.length_a   1.000
_cell.length_b   1.000
_cell.length_c   1.000
_cell.angle_alpha   90.00
_cell.angle_beta   90.00
_cell.angle_gamma   90.00
#
_symmetry.space_group_name_H-M   'P 1'
#
loop_
_entity.id
_entity.type
_entity.pdbx_description
1 polymer ?
#
loop_
_entity_poly.entity_id
_entity_poly.type
_entity_poly.pdbx_seq_one_letter_code
_entity_poly.pdbx_strand_id
1 'polypeptide(L)'
;MLIRKLALAGAFALSATTAMAACSFENDVEVKTLSAGFEAWKAVTDAMAECGNVQAELDQEFRTKQPAAFAANPSLYAVGGVSNGTITPLLNEGTIRPLDDLVEKYGQNLSPNQLIRVDGQVMAIAMMVNTQHMMYRSDIFEELGLDAPVTYDDVLDAAAAIQEAGVVDYPLGATMQSGWNLAQDFNNMFLGYGGTFYNEDSTPAVNSEAGLKALETMKALTEYMDPEYLISDSTYVQQQFQQGKIAMANLWGSRGGAMDDPAESQVVGKVGSSAAPIAEEGNAPATTLWWDGIVIAKNITDEEADAAFRVAMEGLDSEMVQANNGAAIWLVSGYEPNDMAMGAIATATADPAPVSYPSTSQMGLMHTAIGNELDAFFTGGRSAEETLAAIEESYTSAAKEAGLLQ
;
A
#
# COMPACT_ATOMS: atom_id res chain seq x y z
N MET A 1 -34.45 64.18 -39.75
CA MET A 1 -35.10 63.02 -40.38
C MET A 1 -34.01 62.00 -40.68
N LEU A 2 -33.78 61.02 -39.81
CA LEU A 2 -33.15 59.73 -40.14
C LEU A 2 -33.20 58.83 -38.92
N ILE A 3 -33.64 57.61 -39.18
CA ILE A 3 -34.27 56.66 -38.28
C ILE A 3 -33.20 55.73 -37.67
N ARG A 4 -33.33 55.48 -36.36
CA ARG A 4 -32.64 54.41 -35.61
C ARG A 4 -32.85 53.06 -36.29
N LYS A 5 -31.79 52.26 -36.48
CA LYS A 5 -31.91 50.80 -36.54
C LYS A 5 -30.87 50.14 -35.64
N LEU A 6 -31.40 49.21 -34.84
CA LEU A 6 -30.77 48.46 -33.78
C LEU A 6 -29.73 47.46 -34.31
N ALA A 7 -28.75 47.21 -33.46
CA ALA A 7 -27.81 46.11 -33.52
C ALA A 7 -28.50 44.75 -33.31
N LEU A 8 -28.08 43.75 -34.08
CA LEU A 8 -28.12 42.34 -33.69
C LEU A 8 -26.76 41.75 -34.07
N ALA A 9 -25.82 41.71 -33.12
CA ALA A 9 -24.67 40.84 -33.18
C ALA A 9 -25.04 39.60 -32.35
N GLY A 10 -25.28 38.48 -33.02
CA GLY A 10 -25.52 37.21 -32.36
C GLY A 10 -24.24 36.77 -31.64
N ALA A 11 -24.30 36.70 -30.31
CA ALA A 11 -23.31 35.99 -29.53
C ALA A 11 -23.58 34.48 -29.72
N PHE A 12 -22.77 33.82 -30.54
CA PHE A 12 -22.60 32.37 -30.43
C PHE A 12 -21.85 32.13 -29.12
N ALA A 13 -22.59 31.87 -28.04
CA ALA A 13 -22.05 31.25 -26.85
C ALA A 13 -21.77 29.79 -27.23
N LEU A 14 -20.53 29.48 -27.58
CA LEU A 14 -20.01 28.12 -27.49
C LEU A 14 -19.95 27.78 -26.00
N SER A 15 -21.03 27.24 -25.46
CA SER A 15 -20.97 26.44 -24.25
C SER A 15 -20.14 25.22 -24.59
N ALA A 16 -18.85 25.25 -24.26
CA ALA A 16 -18.07 24.04 -24.09
C ALA A 16 -18.69 23.31 -22.90
N THR A 17 -19.64 22.43 -23.16
CA THR A 17 -19.95 21.34 -22.23
C THR A 17 -18.70 20.48 -22.21
N THR A 18 -17.85 20.66 -21.22
CA THR A 18 -17.02 19.56 -20.74
C THR A 18 -18.00 18.43 -20.46
N ALA A 19 -17.98 17.40 -21.29
CA ALA A 19 -18.63 16.14 -20.96
C ALA A 19 -17.84 15.61 -19.75
N MET A 20 -18.29 15.97 -18.54
CA MET A 20 -18.03 15.14 -17.38
C MET A 20 -18.79 13.86 -17.67
N ALA A 21 -18.09 12.74 -17.76
CA ALA A 21 -18.74 11.44 -17.74
C ALA A 21 -19.64 11.45 -16.49
N ALA A 22 -20.94 11.32 -16.72
CA ALA A 22 -21.88 11.23 -15.62
C ALA A 22 -21.77 9.81 -15.10
N CYS A 23 -21.66 9.65 -13.78
CA CYS A 23 -21.70 8.34 -13.14
C CYS A 23 -22.82 7.48 -13.75
N SER A 24 -22.57 6.18 -13.82
CA SER A 24 -23.51 5.21 -14.42
C SER A 24 -24.91 5.25 -13.80
N PHE A 25 -25.09 5.91 -12.66
CA PHE A 25 -26.36 6.25 -12.04
C PHE A 25 -26.31 7.53 -11.17
N GLU A 26 -27.48 8.07 -10.83
CA GLU A 26 -27.61 9.18 -9.86
C GLU A 26 -27.81 8.61 -8.45
N ASN A 27 -26.95 8.99 -7.50
CA ASN A 27 -27.00 8.53 -6.12
C ASN A 27 -27.67 9.55 -5.18
N ASP A 28 -28.88 9.22 -4.73
CA ASP A 28 -29.63 10.03 -3.76
C ASP A 28 -29.37 9.62 -2.29
N VAL A 29 -28.62 8.55 -2.03
CA VAL A 29 -28.34 8.03 -0.69
C VAL A 29 -26.99 8.52 -0.19
N GLU A 30 -26.89 8.97 1.07
CA GLU A 30 -25.60 9.44 1.60
C GLU A 30 -24.64 8.24 1.75
N VAL A 31 -23.49 8.32 1.08
CA VAL A 31 -22.43 7.30 1.18
C VAL A 31 -21.18 7.93 1.78
N LYS A 32 -20.83 7.51 3.00
CA LYS A 32 -19.56 7.89 3.65
C LYS A 32 -18.51 6.81 3.46
N THR A 33 -17.29 7.19 3.14
CA THR A 33 -16.16 6.27 2.94
C THR A 33 -14.98 6.61 3.84
N LEU A 34 -14.25 5.59 4.32
CA LEU A 34 -13.00 5.75 5.08
C LEU A 34 -11.94 4.80 4.51
N SER A 35 -10.80 5.34 4.09
CA SER A 35 -9.69 4.56 3.52
C SER A 35 -8.32 5.18 3.80
N ALA A 36 -7.25 4.51 3.34
CA ALA A 36 -5.88 4.98 3.52
C ALA A 36 -5.59 6.24 2.68
N GLY A 37 -4.74 7.14 3.19
CA GLY A 37 -4.35 8.37 2.49
C GLY A 37 -3.25 8.18 1.44
N PHE A 38 -3.57 7.67 0.25
CA PHE A 38 -2.64 7.68 -0.89
C PHE A 38 -3.34 7.86 -2.24
N GLU A 39 -2.55 8.09 -3.29
CA GLU A 39 -3.01 8.52 -4.62
C GLU A 39 -4.09 7.60 -5.23
N ALA A 40 -3.92 6.29 -5.16
CA ALA A 40 -4.91 5.35 -5.70
C ALA A 40 -6.27 5.45 -4.99
N TRP A 41 -6.29 5.55 -3.65
CA TRP A 41 -7.55 5.77 -2.93
C TRP A 41 -8.18 7.13 -3.25
N LYS A 42 -7.34 8.15 -3.50
CA LYS A 42 -7.83 9.44 -3.99
C LYS A 42 -8.51 9.29 -5.36
N ALA A 43 -7.88 8.62 -6.32
CA ALA A 43 -8.46 8.37 -7.64
C ALA A 43 -9.80 7.62 -7.54
N VAL A 44 -9.83 6.53 -6.76
CA VAL A 44 -11.03 5.71 -6.55
C VAL A 44 -12.16 6.53 -5.91
N THR A 45 -11.85 7.32 -4.87
CA THR A 45 -12.87 8.09 -4.14
C THR A 45 -13.32 9.35 -4.88
N ASP A 46 -12.48 9.95 -5.71
CA ASP A 46 -12.87 11.03 -6.61
C ASP A 46 -13.86 10.52 -7.66
N ALA A 47 -13.61 9.36 -8.27
CA ALA A 47 -14.54 8.72 -9.21
C ALA A 47 -15.86 8.32 -8.53
N MET A 48 -15.82 7.78 -7.30
CA MET A 48 -17.02 7.55 -6.50
C MET A 48 -17.87 8.84 -6.33
N ALA A 49 -17.21 10.00 -6.14
CA ALA A 49 -17.89 11.26 -5.88
C ALA A 49 -18.67 11.80 -7.09
N GLU A 50 -18.38 11.33 -8.30
CA GLU A 50 -19.10 11.70 -9.53
C GLU A 50 -20.57 11.24 -9.50
N CYS A 51 -20.91 10.23 -8.70
CA CYS A 51 -22.28 9.75 -8.51
C CYS A 51 -23.16 10.68 -7.66
N GLY A 52 -22.56 11.65 -6.96
CA GLY A 52 -23.27 12.53 -6.03
C GLY A 52 -23.53 11.89 -4.66
N ASN A 53 -23.74 12.74 -3.66
CA ASN A 53 -24.02 12.35 -2.26
C ASN A 53 -22.97 11.40 -1.62
N VAL A 54 -21.71 11.51 -2.04
CA VAL A 54 -20.57 10.77 -1.47
C VAL A 54 -19.68 11.71 -0.65
N GLN A 55 -19.25 11.25 0.52
CA GLN A 55 -18.27 11.93 1.37
C GLN A 55 -17.11 10.97 1.68
N ALA A 56 -15.94 11.25 1.11
CA ALA A 56 -14.74 10.44 1.31
C ALA A 56 -13.83 11.02 2.38
N GLU A 57 -13.37 10.17 3.30
CA GLU A 57 -12.30 10.45 4.26
C GLU A 57 -11.08 9.58 3.93
N LEU A 58 -9.97 10.25 3.61
CA LEU A 58 -8.65 9.65 3.41
C LEU A 58 -7.79 9.97 4.63
N ASP A 59 -7.35 8.96 5.37
CA ASP A 59 -6.62 9.17 6.62
C ASP A 59 -5.44 8.18 6.75
N GLN A 60 -4.30 8.64 7.25
CA GLN A 60 -3.16 7.77 7.55
C GLN A 60 -3.44 6.85 8.75
N GLU A 61 -4.26 7.32 9.69
CA GLU A 61 -4.68 6.62 10.90
C GLU A 61 -5.97 5.83 10.71
N PHE A 62 -6.43 5.62 9.46
CA PHE A 62 -7.69 4.91 9.18
C PHE A 62 -7.75 3.54 9.88
N ARG A 63 -6.60 2.84 9.99
CA ARG A 63 -6.47 1.52 10.62
C ARG A 63 -6.93 1.50 12.08
N THR A 64 -6.70 2.59 12.82
CA THR A 64 -7.07 2.69 14.24
C THR A 64 -8.52 3.13 14.43
N LYS A 65 -9.10 3.82 13.43
CA LYS A 65 -10.47 4.35 13.46
C LYS A 65 -11.52 3.37 12.91
N GLN A 66 -11.16 2.63 11.87
CA GLN A 66 -12.10 1.87 11.05
C GLN A 66 -12.86 0.79 11.83
N PRO A 67 -12.26 -0.03 12.72
CA PRO A 67 -13.01 -1.06 13.45
C PRO A 67 -14.15 -0.48 14.29
N ALA A 68 -13.87 0.53 15.11
CA ALA A 68 -14.89 1.19 15.94
C ALA A 68 -15.97 1.88 15.10
N ALA A 69 -15.60 2.46 13.96
CA ALA A 69 -16.54 3.13 13.07
C ALA A 69 -17.50 2.13 12.37
N PHE A 70 -17.00 0.94 12.03
CA PHE A 70 -17.78 -0.15 11.45
C PHE A 70 -18.65 -0.86 12.49
N ALA A 71 -18.19 -0.97 13.74
CA ALA A 71 -18.94 -1.55 14.85
C ALA A 71 -20.12 -0.69 15.33
N ALA A 72 -20.11 0.63 15.05
CA ALA A 72 -21.23 1.51 15.35
C ALA A 72 -22.55 1.04 14.69
N ASN A 73 -23.70 1.44 15.27
CA ASN A 73 -25.02 1.08 14.76
C ASN A 73 -25.98 2.30 14.77
N PRO A 74 -26.29 2.90 13.60
CA PRO A 74 -25.76 2.55 12.28
C PRO A 74 -24.25 2.82 12.19
N SER A 75 -23.56 2.14 11.27
CA SER A 75 -22.14 2.37 11.02
C SER A 75 -21.89 3.82 10.60
N LEU A 76 -20.72 4.37 10.98
CA LEU A 76 -20.36 5.74 10.62
C LEU A 76 -19.94 5.90 9.14
N TYR A 77 -19.50 4.80 8.50
CA TYR A 77 -19.12 4.76 7.09
C TYR A 77 -19.76 3.55 6.42
N ALA A 78 -20.26 3.72 5.20
CA ALA A 78 -20.86 2.63 4.43
C ALA A 78 -19.80 1.82 3.66
N VAL A 79 -18.74 2.48 3.17
CA VAL A 79 -17.62 1.86 2.44
C VAL A 79 -16.33 2.01 3.24
N GLY A 80 -15.56 0.93 3.33
CA GLY A 80 -14.25 0.92 3.98
C GLY A 80 -13.19 0.50 2.99
N GLY A 81 -12.08 1.24 2.92
CA GLY A 81 -10.86 0.77 2.29
C GLY A 81 -10.11 -0.17 3.23
N VAL A 82 -9.74 -1.35 2.75
CA VAL A 82 -9.01 -2.37 3.51
C VAL A 82 -7.80 -2.87 2.73
N SER A 83 -6.90 -3.51 3.47
CA SER A 83 -5.78 -4.31 2.96
C SER A 83 -5.73 -5.64 3.71
N ASN A 84 -4.75 -6.50 3.38
CA ASN A 84 -4.54 -7.79 4.06
C ASN A 84 -4.59 -7.69 5.60
N GLY A 85 -3.99 -6.66 6.18
CA GLY A 85 -3.90 -6.50 7.63
C GLY A 85 -5.13 -5.88 8.28
N THR A 86 -5.90 -5.07 7.54
CA THR A 86 -7.02 -4.29 8.12
C THR A 86 -8.38 -4.91 7.90
N ILE A 87 -8.50 -5.89 7.00
CA ILE A 87 -9.74 -6.67 6.85
C ILE A 87 -9.98 -7.60 8.05
N THR A 88 -8.92 -8.12 8.68
CA THR A 88 -9.00 -9.14 9.73
C THR A 88 -9.81 -8.69 10.96
N PRO A 89 -9.59 -7.50 11.55
CA PRO A 89 -10.41 -7.05 12.68
C PRO A 89 -11.90 -6.95 12.33
N LEU A 90 -12.24 -6.49 11.13
CA LEU A 90 -13.62 -6.34 10.68
C LEU A 90 -14.32 -7.71 10.47
N LEU A 91 -13.59 -8.69 9.95
CA LEU A 91 -14.06 -10.07 9.85
C LEU A 91 -14.33 -10.68 11.23
N ASN A 92 -13.38 -10.53 12.16
CA ASN A 92 -13.48 -11.06 13.51
C ASN A 92 -14.67 -10.48 14.29
N GLU A 93 -14.93 -9.18 14.14
CA GLU A 93 -16.08 -8.51 14.76
C GLU A 93 -17.39 -8.75 14.00
N GLY A 94 -17.31 -9.29 12.78
CA GLY A 94 -18.47 -9.54 11.92
C GLY A 94 -19.17 -8.23 11.51
N THR A 95 -18.41 -7.16 11.32
CA THR A 95 -18.92 -5.79 11.04
C THR A 95 -18.96 -5.44 9.55
N ILE A 96 -18.48 -6.34 8.69
CA ILE A 96 -18.60 -6.25 7.23
C ILE A 96 -19.55 -7.31 6.69
N ARG A 97 -20.26 -6.99 5.61
CA ARG A 97 -21.25 -7.90 5.00
C ARG A 97 -20.63 -8.74 3.88
N PRO A 98 -21.12 -9.98 3.67
CA PRO A 98 -20.89 -10.70 2.42
C PRO A 98 -21.41 -9.89 1.22
N LEU A 99 -20.66 -9.93 0.13
CA LEU A 99 -20.91 -9.14 -1.08
C LEU A 99 -21.49 -9.99 -2.22
N ASP A 100 -21.68 -11.30 -2.06
CA ASP A 100 -22.10 -12.20 -3.14
C ASP A 100 -23.38 -11.71 -3.87
N ASP A 101 -24.42 -11.33 -3.13
CA ASP A 101 -25.68 -10.81 -3.72
C ASP A 101 -25.48 -9.46 -4.45
N LEU A 102 -24.61 -8.60 -3.92
CA LEU A 102 -24.28 -7.30 -4.52
C LEU A 102 -23.43 -7.48 -5.78
N VAL A 103 -22.49 -8.42 -5.77
CA VAL A 103 -21.66 -8.82 -6.92
C VAL A 103 -22.54 -9.43 -8.02
N GLU A 104 -23.51 -10.28 -7.68
CA GLU A 104 -24.45 -10.82 -8.66
C GLU A 104 -25.27 -9.71 -9.34
N LYS A 105 -25.66 -8.68 -8.57
CA LYS A 105 -26.50 -7.59 -9.05
C LYS A 105 -25.74 -6.51 -9.83
N TYR A 106 -24.52 -6.15 -9.41
CA TYR A 106 -23.79 -4.99 -9.93
C TYR A 106 -22.32 -5.24 -10.30
N GLY A 107 -21.78 -6.42 -9.99
CA GLY A 107 -20.35 -6.73 -10.13
C GLY A 107 -19.96 -7.34 -11.48
N GLN A 108 -20.72 -7.13 -12.56
CA GLN A 108 -20.51 -7.84 -13.84
C GLN A 108 -19.18 -7.49 -14.52
N ASN A 109 -18.55 -6.37 -14.15
CA ASN A 109 -17.25 -5.95 -14.66
C ASN A 109 -16.08 -6.44 -13.79
N LEU A 110 -16.34 -7.08 -12.65
CA LEU A 110 -15.30 -7.58 -11.76
C LEU A 110 -14.67 -8.85 -12.30
N SER A 111 -13.35 -8.94 -12.22
CA SER A 111 -12.61 -10.15 -12.56
C SER A 111 -12.42 -11.05 -11.33
N PRO A 112 -12.21 -12.38 -11.52
CA PRO A 112 -12.09 -13.32 -10.39
C PRO A 112 -10.98 -12.98 -9.38
N ASN A 113 -9.88 -12.38 -9.82
CA ASN A 113 -8.76 -11.95 -8.98
C ASN A 113 -9.07 -10.71 -8.13
N GLN A 114 -10.21 -10.03 -8.36
CA GLN A 114 -10.69 -8.96 -7.48
C GLN A 114 -11.55 -9.50 -6.33
N LEU A 115 -12.07 -10.73 -6.42
CA LEU A 115 -13.01 -11.26 -5.44
C LEU A 115 -12.26 -11.90 -4.27
N ILE A 116 -12.10 -11.15 -3.18
CA ILE A 116 -11.47 -11.66 -1.96
C ILE A 116 -12.49 -12.51 -1.21
N ARG A 117 -12.22 -13.83 -1.15
CA ARG A 117 -13.11 -14.79 -0.50
C ARG A 117 -12.59 -15.23 0.86
N VAL A 118 -13.47 -15.19 1.86
CA VAL A 118 -13.25 -15.73 3.20
C VAL A 118 -14.42 -16.66 3.51
N ASP A 119 -14.11 -17.88 3.96
CA ASP A 119 -15.11 -18.93 4.23
C ASP A 119 -16.09 -19.18 3.06
N GLY A 120 -15.61 -19.01 1.82
CA GLY A 120 -16.38 -19.20 0.59
C GLY A 120 -17.20 -17.98 0.14
N GLN A 121 -17.36 -16.96 0.97
CA GLN A 121 -18.12 -15.74 0.67
C GLN A 121 -17.21 -14.63 0.15
N VAL A 122 -17.70 -13.79 -0.77
CA VAL A 122 -16.96 -12.58 -1.18
C VAL A 122 -17.06 -11.57 -0.03
N MET A 123 -15.94 -11.23 0.59
CA MET A 123 -15.90 -10.30 1.73
C MET A 123 -15.31 -8.93 1.36
N ALA A 124 -14.53 -8.84 0.28
CA ALA A 124 -14.00 -7.59 -0.23
C ALA A 124 -13.82 -7.64 -1.75
N ILE A 125 -13.80 -6.47 -2.38
CA ILE A 125 -13.42 -6.30 -3.79
C ILE A 125 -12.06 -5.62 -3.84
N ALA A 126 -11.03 -6.36 -4.26
CA ALA A 126 -9.69 -5.82 -4.42
C ALA A 126 -9.60 -4.88 -5.64
N MET A 127 -8.94 -3.76 -5.46
CA MET A 127 -8.74 -2.72 -6.47
C MET A 127 -7.33 -2.74 -7.05
N MET A 128 -6.33 -3.13 -6.27
CA MET A 128 -4.93 -3.10 -6.67
C MET A 128 -4.11 -4.16 -5.95
N VAL A 129 -2.94 -4.47 -6.52
CA VAL A 129 -1.86 -5.18 -5.84
C VAL A 129 -0.78 -4.16 -5.45
N ASN A 130 -0.11 -4.41 -4.33
CA ASN A 130 1.01 -3.61 -3.90
C ASN A 130 2.13 -4.51 -3.38
N THR A 131 3.36 -4.14 -3.67
CA THR A 131 4.55 -4.81 -3.13
C THR A 131 5.70 -3.82 -3.19
N GLN A 132 6.72 -4.02 -2.35
CA GLN A 132 7.93 -3.22 -2.47
C GLN A 132 8.75 -3.72 -3.66
N HIS A 133 9.47 -2.80 -4.29
CA HIS A 133 10.42 -3.10 -5.34
C HIS A 133 11.53 -2.05 -5.34
N MET A 134 12.65 -2.36 -5.99
CA MET A 134 13.78 -1.46 -6.00
C MET A 134 13.55 -0.33 -7.00
N MET A 135 13.54 0.90 -6.51
CA MET A 135 13.62 2.12 -7.32
C MET A 135 15.03 2.70 -7.17
N TYR A 136 15.62 3.14 -8.27
CA TYR A 136 16.97 3.71 -8.26
C TYR A 136 17.12 4.82 -9.29
N ARG A 137 18.04 5.75 -9.02
CA ARG A 137 18.39 6.87 -9.90
C ARG A 137 19.25 6.35 -11.05
N SER A 138 18.62 6.06 -12.19
CA SER A 138 19.27 5.49 -13.36
C SER A 138 20.41 6.37 -13.85
N ASP A 139 20.27 7.70 -13.77
CA ASP A 139 21.33 8.64 -14.15
C ASP A 139 22.56 8.55 -13.24
N ILE A 140 22.38 8.35 -11.93
CA ILE A 140 23.48 8.14 -10.98
C ILE A 140 24.15 6.78 -11.21
N PHE A 141 23.34 5.73 -11.41
CA PHE A 141 23.86 4.39 -11.63
C PHE A 141 24.67 4.31 -12.93
N GLU A 142 24.18 4.92 -14.02
CA GLU A 142 24.91 5.01 -15.28
C GLU A 142 26.22 5.81 -15.16
N GLU A 143 26.21 6.95 -14.46
CA GLU A 143 27.40 7.78 -14.26
C GLU A 143 28.50 7.05 -13.47
N LEU A 144 28.10 6.25 -12.47
CA LEU A 144 29.00 5.48 -11.62
C LEU A 144 29.32 4.09 -12.19
N GLY A 145 28.68 3.66 -13.27
CA GLY A 145 28.84 2.33 -13.86
C GLY A 145 28.33 1.20 -12.97
N LEU A 146 27.25 1.46 -12.23
CA LEU A 146 26.57 0.51 -11.34
C LEU A 146 25.43 -0.18 -12.08
N ASP A 147 25.26 -1.48 -11.79
CA ASP A 147 24.10 -2.25 -12.24
C ASP A 147 22.93 -2.11 -11.24
N ALA A 148 21.70 -2.38 -11.69
CA ALA A 148 20.54 -2.41 -10.80
C ALA A 148 20.71 -3.50 -9.72
N PRO A 149 20.49 -3.21 -8.42
CA PRO A 149 20.73 -4.19 -7.35
C PRO A 149 19.77 -5.38 -7.45
N VAL A 150 20.30 -6.59 -7.26
CA VAL A 150 19.52 -7.84 -7.27
C VAL A 150 19.45 -8.46 -5.87
N THR A 151 20.50 -8.30 -5.08
CA THR A 151 20.62 -8.78 -3.70
C THR A 151 20.79 -7.62 -2.73
N TYR A 152 20.55 -7.83 -1.43
CA TYR A 152 20.85 -6.81 -0.43
C TYR A 152 22.35 -6.52 -0.28
N ASP A 153 23.23 -7.46 -0.64
CA ASP A 153 24.67 -7.20 -0.72
C ASP A 153 24.97 -6.20 -1.85
N ASP A 154 24.32 -6.36 -3.03
CA ASP A 154 24.43 -5.38 -4.12
C ASP A 154 23.91 -4.00 -3.70
N VAL A 155 22.85 -3.95 -2.87
CA VAL A 155 22.34 -2.69 -2.32
C VAL A 155 23.38 -2.02 -1.43
N LEU A 156 24.04 -2.76 -0.54
CA LEU A 156 25.09 -2.21 0.33
C LEU A 156 26.31 -1.73 -0.49
N ASP A 157 26.72 -2.51 -1.49
CA ASP A 157 27.85 -2.16 -2.37
C ASP A 157 27.54 -0.90 -3.20
N ALA A 158 26.35 -0.82 -3.79
CA ALA A 158 25.89 0.37 -4.51
C ALA A 158 25.80 1.58 -3.56
N ALA A 159 25.31 1.39 -2.33
CA ALA A 159 25.18 2.47 -1.35
C ALA A 159 26.55 3.04 -0.98
N ALA A 160 27.53 2.18 -0.75
CA ALA A 160 28.91 2.58 -0.45
C ALA A 160 29.53 3.38 -1.60
N ALA A 161 29.39 2.90 -2.84
CA ALA A 161 29.91 3.60 -4.02
C ALA A 161 29.27 4.98 -4.22
N ILE A 162 27.95 5.08 -4.03
CA ILE A 162 27.21 6.35 -4.12
C ILE A 162 27.62 7.31 -2.98
N GLN A 163 27.84 6.78 -1.77
CA GLN A 163 28.32 7.58 -0.64
C GLN A 163 29.71 8.16 -0.90
N GLU A 164 30.63 7.36 -1.44
CA GLU A 164 31.98 7.80 -1.79
C GLU A 164 31.95 8.88 -2.88
N ALA A 165 31.04 8.77 -3.85
CA ALA A 165 30.86 9.76 -4.89
C ALA A 165 30.27 11.09 -4.37
N GLY A 166 29.48 11.05 -3.29
CA GLY A 166 28.91 12.24 -2.65
C GLY A 166 27.91 13.01 -3.53
N VAL A 167 27.18 12.28 -4.38
CA VAL A 167 26.26 12.85 -5.38
C VAL A 167 24.84 13.10 -4.87
N VAL A 168 24.51 12.57 -3.69
CA VAL A 168 23.22 12.73 -2.98
C VAL A 168 23.47 12.91 -1.49
N ASP A 169 22.45 13.37 -0.75
CA ASP A 169 22.54 13.54 0.71
C ASP A 169 22.70 12.20 1.42
N TYR A 170 21.92 11.20 1.02
CA TYR A 170 21.96 9.83 1.55
C TYR A 170 21.83 8.82 0.40
N PRO A 171 22.69 7.79 0.29
CA PRO A 171 22.56 6.82 -0.80
C PRO A 171 21.20 6.08 -0.83
N LEU A 172 20.67 5.73 0.35
CA LEU A 172 19.53 4.84 0.51
C LEU A 172 18.39 5.50 1.32
N GLY A 173 17.15 5.27 0.89
CA GLY A 173 15.95 5.47 1.70
C GLY A 173 15.24 4.14 2.00
N ALA A 174 14.64 4.03 3.19
CA ALA A 174 13.82 2.88 3.59
C ALA A 174 12.73 3.30 4.59
N THR A 175 11.69 2.48 4.71
CA THR A 175 10.51 2.77 5.54
C THR A 175 10.70 2.33 6.99
N MET A 176 11.61 3.00 7.68
CA MET A 176 12.08 2.61 9.02
C MET A 176 11.30 3.27 10.18
N GLN A 177 10.18 3.96 9.90
CA GLN A 177 9.38 4.59 10.96
C GLN A 177 8.95 3.56 12.03
N SER A 178 9.22 3.89 13.30
CA SER A 178 8.84 3.09 14.47
C SER A 178 7.40 2.60 14.42
N GLY A 179 7.18 1.36 14.88
CA GLY A 179 5.88 0.69 14.81
C GLY A 179 5.68 -0.08 13.50
N TRP A 180 4.60 0.24 12.76
CA TRP A 180 4.12 -0.59 11.64
C TRP A 180 5.11 -0.66 10.46
N ASN A 181 5.71 0.46 10.06
CA ASN A 181 6.62 0.46 8.90
C ASN A 181 7.89 -0.37 9.20
N LEU A 182 8.51 -0.13 10.35
CA LEU A 182 9.68 -0.87 10.80
C LEU A 182 9.40 -2.38 10.95
N ALA A 183 8.22 -2.74 11.48
CA ALA A 183 7.80 -4.13 11.56
C ALA A 183 7.59 -4.76 10.18
N GLN A 184 7.06 -4.00 9.22
CA GLN A 184 6.84 -4.50 7.87
C GLN A 184 8.16 -4.77 7.14
N ASP A 185 9.14 -3.87 7.23
CA ASP A 185 10.46 -4.11 6.63
C ASP A 185 11.20 -5.27 7.30
N PHE A 186 11.04 -5.47 8.62
CA PHE A 186 11.52 -6.68 9.28
C PHE A 186 10.82 -7.94 8.78
N ASN A 187 9.49 -7.94 8.67
CA ASN A 187 8.74 -9.10 8.15
C ASN A 187 9.20 -9.48 6.74
N ASN A 188 9.41 -8.48 5.88
CA ASN A 188 9.91 -8.67 4.51
C ASN A 188 11.28 -9.35 4.50
N MET A 189 12.21 -8.84 5.31
CA MET A 189 13.56 -9.38 5.40
C MET A 189 13.58 -10.79 6.05
N PHE A 190 12.82 -10.97 7.13
CA PHE A 190 12.67 -12.24 7.83
C PHE A 190 12.16 -13.36 6.92
N LEU A 191 11.12 -13.07 6.13
CA LEU A 191 10.60 -14.00 5.11
C LEU A 191 11.60 -14.18 3.96
N GLY A 192 12.34 -13.14 3.58
CA GLY A 192 13.41 -13.21 2.58
C GLY A 192 14.54 -14.16 2.97
N TYR A 193 14.83 -14.30 4.26
CA TYR A 193 15.75 -15.29 4.83
C TYR A 193 15.08 -16.65 5.13
N GLY A 194 13.87 -16.89 4.63
CA GLY A 194 13.15 -18.16 4.82
C GLY A 194 12.58 -18.37 6.23
N GLY A 195 12.45 -17.29 7.02
CA GLY A 195 11.90 -17.33 8.36
C GLY A 195 10.42 -17.75 8.39
N THR A 196 10.02 -18.39 9.50
CA THR A 196 8.63 -18.75 9.78
C THR A 196 8.17 -18.10 11.07
N PHE A 197 7.02 -17.42 11.08
CA PHE A 197 6.57 -16.68 12.27
C PHE A 197 6.19 -17.57 13.45
N TYR A 198 5.76 -18.80 13.18
CA TYR A 198 5.21 -19.71 14.19
C TYR A 198 5.74 -21.13 14.01
N ASN A 199 5.90 -21.82 15.13
CA ASN A 199 6.10 -23.26 15.18
C ASN A 199 4.79 -24.02 14.88
N GLU A 200 4.88 -25.34 14.69
CA GLU A 200 3.70 -26.19 14.45
C GLU A 200 2.65 -26.13 15.59
N ASP A 201 3.09 -25.82 16.82
CA ASP A 201 2.22 -25.66 18.00
C ASP A 201 1.68 -24.23 18.18
N SER A 202 1.85 -23.36 17.17
CA SER A 202 1.44 -21.95 17.14
C SER A 202 2.22 -21.02 18.08
N THR A 203 3.26 -21.50 18.78
CA THR A 203 4.19 -20.62 19.52
C THR A 203 5.03 -19.79 18.54
N PRO A 204 5.49 -18.57 18.92
CA PRO A 204 6.29 -17.74 18.03
C PRO A 204 7.65 -18.38 17.71
N ALA A 205 8.19 -18.07 16.52
CA ALA A 205 9.46 -18.61 16.02
C ALA A 205 10.35 -17.56 15.34
N VAL A 206 10.15 -16.28 15.68
CA VAL A 206 10.93 -15.17 15.10
C VAL A 206 12.35 -15.09 15.66
N ASN A 207 12.58 -15.61 16.87
CA ASN A 207 13.92 -15.72 17.46
C ASN A 207 14.68 -16.90 16.87
N SER A 208 15.23 -16.67 15.68
CA SER A 208 15.89 -17.66 14.85
C SER A 208 17.05 -17.04 14.07
N GLU A 209 17.81 -17.88 13.36
CA GLU A 209 18.89 -17.41 12.48
C GLU A 209 18.38 -16.41 11.42
N ALA A 210 17.19 -16.66 10.85
CA ALA A 210 16.56 -15.74 9.91
C ALA A 210 16.22 -14.39 10.57
N GLY A 211 15.78 -14.39 11.83
CA GLY A 211 15.52 -13.17 12.60
C GLY A 211 16.79 -12.37 12.84
N LEU A 212 17.90 -13.04 13.18
CA LEU A 212 19.20 -12.39 13.38
C LEU A 212 19.73 -11.78 12.09
N LYS A 213 19.75 -12.55 11.00
CA LYS A 213 20.14 -12.07 9.66
C LYS A 213 19.28 -10.87 9.23
N ALA A 214 17.98 -10.91 9.49
CA ALA A 214 17.09 -9.80 9.17
C ALA A 214 17.48 -8.51 9.92
N LEU A 215 17.72 -8.59 11.23
CA LEU A 215 18.15 -7.43 12.03
C LEU A 215 19.54 -6.93 11.61
N GLU A 216 20.49 -7.82 11.35
CA GLU A 216 21.84 -7.47 10.91
C GLU A 216 21.82 -6.72 9.58
N THR A 217 21.11 -7.25 8.57
CA THR A 217 20.98 -6.61 7.26
C THR A 217 20.28 -5.26 7.37
N MET A 218 19.15 -5.20 8.09
CA MET A 218 18.47 -3.92 8.31
C MET A 218 19.38 -2.90 9.01
N LYS A 219 20.19 -3.33 10.00
CA LYS A 219 21.14 -2.45 10.69
C LYS A 219 22.23 -1.94 9.76
N ALA A 220 22.80 -2.79 8.92
CA ALA A 220 23.82 -2.41 7.94
C ALA A 220 23.28 -1.35 6.96
N LEU A 221 22.04 -1.50 6.50
CA LEU A 221 21.41 -0.53 5.60
C LEU A 221 21.31 0.88 6.24
N THR A 222 21.14 0.97 7.57
CA THR A 222 21.02 2.28 8.26
C THR A 222 22.26 3.15 8.17
N GLU A 223 23.43 2.59 7.84
CA GLU A 223 24.67 3.36 7.68
C GLU A 223 24.63 4.31 6.45
N TYR A 224 23.71 4.05 5.52
CA TYR A 224 23.57 4.78 4.26
C TYR A 224 22.26 5.59 4.16
N MET A 225 21.51 5.69 5.27
CA MET A 225 20.24 6.41 5.34
C MET A 225 20.38 7.77 6.01
N ASP A 226 19.31 8.55 5.96
CA ASP A 226 19.14 9.69 6.87
C ASP A 226 19.27 9.22 8.33
N PRO A 227 20.12 9.84 9.18
CA PRO A 227 20.27 9.49 10.59
C PRO A 227 18.96 9.50 11.39
N GLU A 228 17.95 10.25 10.93
CA GLU A 228 16.60 10.26 11.51
C GLU A 228 15.68 9.18 10.91
N TYR A 229 16.23 8.06 10.41
CA TYR A 229 15.46 7.00 9.75
C TYR A 229 14.27 6.44 10.56
N LEU A 230 14.26 6.52 11.90
CA LEU A 230 13.13 6.06 12.73
C LEU A 230 11.85 6.90 12.61
N ILE A 231 11.88 8.02 11.87
CA ILE A 231 10.68 8.78 11.47
C ILE A 231 10.32 8.58 9.98
N SER A 232 11.10 7.77 9.26
CA SER A 232 11.00 7.59 7.81
C SER A 232 9.85 6.68 7.42
N ASP A 233 8.68 7.26 7.18
CA ASP A 233 7.54 6.55 6.60
C ASP A 233 7.63 6.51 5.07
N SER A 234 6.71 5.79 4.42
CA SER A 234 6.70 5.69 2.95
C SER A 234 6.53 7.03 2.22
N THR A 235 5.88 8.01 2.84
CA THR A 235 5.70 9.35 2.27
C THR A 235 6.99 10.17 2.40
N TYR A 236 7.68 10.05 3.53
CA TYR A 236 8.97 10.67 3.77
C TYR A 236 10.02 10.17 2.77
N VAL A 237 10.14 8.85 2.59
CA VAL A 237 11.06 8.26 1.58
C VAL A 237 10.70 8.71 0.17
N GLN A 238 9.41 8.71 -0.17
CA GLN A 238 8.93 9.20 -1.47
C GLN A 238 9.39 10.65 -1.70
N GLN A 239 9.19 11.54 -0.72
CA GLN A 239 9.59 12.94 -0.83
C GLN A 239 11.11 13.13 -0.91
N GLN A 240 11.89 12.35 -0.17
CA GLN A 240 13.35 12.37 -0.29
C GLN A 240 13.79 12.00 -1.72
N PHE A 241 13.18 10.98 -2.31
CA PHE A 241 13.48 10.53 -3.67
C PHE A 241 13.10 11.60 -4.70
N GLN A 242 11.88 12.13 -4.64
CA GLN A 242 11.39 13.21 -5.50
C GLN A 242 12.28 14.46 -5.45
N GLN A 243 12.83 14.77 -4.27
CA GLN A 243 13.75 15.90 -4.06
C GLN A 243 15.20 15.60 -4.48
N GLY A 244 15.48 14.39 -4.99
CA GLY A 244 16.82 13.97 -5.39
C GLY A 244 17.80 13.80 -4.23
N LYS A 245 17.31 13.66 -2.99
CA LYS A 245 18.14 13.49 -1.78
C LYS A 245 18.66 12.07 -1.59
N ILE A 246 17.98 11.10 -2.21
CA ILE A 246 18.37 9.70 -2.20
C ILE A 246 18.55 9.16 -3.61
N ALA A 247 19.40 8.13 -3.73
CA ALA A 247 19.70 7.50 -5.01
C ALA A 247 18.92 6.19 -5.22
N MET A 248 18.53 5.49 -4.15
CA MET A 248 17.75 4.26 -4.25
C MET A 248 16.88 4.01 -3.02
N ALA A 249 15.81 3.24 -3.21
CA ALA A 249 14.93 2.77 -2.14
C ALA A 249 14.17 1.52 -2.57
N ASN A 250 14.06 0.53 -1.67
CA ASN A 250 13.08 -0.55 -1.82
C ASN A 250 11.73 -0.02 -1.30
N LEU A 251 10.83 0.35 -2.21
CA LEU A 251 9.62 1.13 -1.86
C LEU A 251 8.37 0.54 -2.51
N TRP A 252 7.22 0.81 -1.89
CA TRP A 252 5.91 0.36 -2.37
C TRP A 252 5.64 0.82 -3.81
N GLY A 253 5.11 -0.09 -4.63
CA GLY A 253 4.60 0.19 -5.99
C GLY A 253 3.71 1.43 -6.06
N SER A 254 2.84 1.60 -5.06
CA SER A 254 1.95 2.76 -4.92
C SER A 254 2.65 4.12 -4.77
N ARG A 255 3.97 4.16 -4.59
CA ARG A 255 4.77 5.39 -4.52
C ARG A 255 5.44 5.76 -5.84
N GLY A 256 5.43 4.86 -6.82
CA GLY A 256 6.12 5.01 -8.09
C GLY A 256 5.52 6.11 -8.97
N GLY A 257 4.20 6.21 -9.06
CA GLY A 257 3.51 7.21 -9.91
C GLY A 257 3.95 8.65 -9.63
N ALA A 258 4.04 9.03 -8.36
CA ALA A 258 4.46 10.36 -7.95
C ALA A 258 5.94 10.70 -8.32
N MET A 259 6.78 9.72 -8.65
CA MET A 259 8.14 10.00 -9.12
C MET A 259 8.18 10.64 -10.51
N ASP A 260 7.15 10.40 -11.32
CA ASP A 260 7.01 10.89 -12.68
C ASP A 260 6.15 12.16 -12.80
N ASP A 261 5.68 12.73 -11.68
CA ASP A 261 4.95 14.00 -11.69
C ASP A 261 5.94 15.20 -11.71
N PRO A 262 6.03 15.97 -12.82
CA PRO A 262 6.92 17.13 -12.89
C PRO A 262 6.53 18.30 -11.98
N ALA A 263 5.33 18.30 -11.38
CA ALA A 263 4.93 19.28 -10.39
C ALA A 263 5.51 18.98 -9.00
N GLU A 264 5.81 17.71 -8.71
CA GLU A 264 6.25 17.24 -7.39
C GLU A 264 7.69 16.69 -7.38
N SER A 265 8.19 16.20 -8.52
CA SER A 265 9.45 15.47 -8.64
C SER A 265 10.51 16.23 -9.44
N GLN A 266 11.74 16.25 -8.91
CA GLN A 266 12.94 16.78 -9.57
C GLN A 266 13.69 15.72 -10.38
N VAL A 267 13.23 14.47 -10.31
CA VAL A 267 13.91 13.30 -10.88
C VAL A 267 13.09 12.60 -11.97
N VAL A 268 12.10 13.29 -12.54
CA VAL A 268 11.28 12.78 -13.66
C VAL A 268 12.16 12.27 -14.80
N GLY A 269 11.87 11.05 -15.26
CA GLY A 269 12.62 10.39 -16.33
C GLY A 269 14.04 9.95 -15.96
N LYS A 270 14.39 9.98 -14.67
CA LYS A 270 15.70 9.57 -14.13
C LYS A 270 15.60 8.41 -13.14
N VAL A 271 14.43 7.79 -13.06
CA VAL A 271 14.17 6.68 -12.13
C VAL A 271 14.05 5.39 -12.94
N GLY A 272 14.88 4.42 -12.59
CA GLY A 272 14.72 3.03 -13.02
C GLY A 272 14.05 2.20 -11.93
N SER A 273 13.49 1.07 -12.32
CA SER A 273 12.89 0.10 -11.40
C SER A 273 13.39 -1.31 -11.70
N SER A 274 13.59 -2.10 -10.65
CA SER A 274 13.85 -3.55 -10.72
C SER A 274 13.04 -4.27 -9.65
N ALA A 275 13.08 -5.61 -9.64
CA ALA A 275 12.44 -6.38 -8.58
C ALA A 275 13.00 -6.01 -7.20
N ALA A 276 12.23 -6.28 -6.14
CA ALA A 276 12.76 -6.19 -4.77
C ALA A 276 13.99 -7.10 -4.65
N PRO A 277 15.04 -6.68 -3.92
CA PRO A 277 16.22 -7.49 -3.74
C PRO A 277 15.89 -8.80 -3.02
N ILE A 278 16.61 -9.87 -3.36
CA ILE A 278 16.62 -11.10 -2.57
C ILE A 278 17.54 -10.92 -1.37
N ALA A 279 17.14 -11.48 -0.22
CA ALA A 279 17.97 -11.49 0.98
C ALA A 279 18.97 -12.65 0.99
N GLU A 280 18.62 -13.76 0.34
CA GLU A 280 19.46 -14.96 0.26
C GLU A 280 19.25 -15.66 -1.09
N GLU A 281 20.32 -16.20 -1.66
CA GLU A 281 20.28 -16.85 -2.98
C GLU A 281 19.29 -18.03 -2.99
N GLY A 282 18.42 -18.05 -4.00
CA GLY A 282 17.40 -19.09 -4.16
C GLY A 282 16.10 -18.86 -3.40
N ASN A 283 16.02 -17.81 -2.56
CA ASN A 283 14.78 -17.38 -1.92
C ASN A 283 14.02 -16.37 -2.80
N ALA A 284 12.75 -16.13 -2.43
CA ALA A 284 11.93 -15.13 -3.09
C ALA A 284 12.47 -13.71 -2.81
N PRO A 285 12.12 -12.70 -3.64
CA PRO A 285 12.30 -11.30 -3.29
C PRO A 285 11.84 -11.02 -1.86
N ALA A 286 12.65 -10.30 -1.09
CA ALA A 286 12.39 -10.04 0.32
C ALA A 286 11.33 -8.94 0.50
N THR A 287 10.09 -9.33 0.24
CA THR A 287 8.90 -8.51 0.39
C THR A 287 7.68 -9.41 0.49
N THR A 288 6.54 -8.83 0.85
CA THR A 288 5.24 -9.51 0.79
C THR A 288 4.33 -8.89 -0.26
N LEU A 289 3.40 -9.70 -0.76
CA LEU A 289 2.33 -9.23 -1.63
C LEU A 289 1.15 -8.72 -0.81
N TRP A 290 0.71 -7.53 -1.14
CA TRP A 290 -0.45 -6.88 -0.57
C TRP A 290 -1.50 -6.61 -1.64
N TRP A 291 -2.73 -6.46 -1.20
CA TRP A 291 -3.79 -5.88 -1.99
C TRP A 291 -4.51 -4.83 -1.15
N ASP A 292 -5.06 -3.84 -1.83
CA ASP A 292 -6.01 -2.89 -1.26
C ASP A 292 -7.36 -3.09 -1.97
N GLY A 293 -8.45 -2.82 -1.27
CA GLY A 293 -9.80 -3.02 -1.79
C GLY A 293 -10.89 -2.48 -0.89
N ILE A 294 -12.14 -2.62 -1.31
CA ILE A 294 -13.31 -2.11 -0.60
C ILE A 294 -14.07 -3.21 0.13
N VAL A 295 -14.62 -2.86 1.28
CA VAL A 295 -15.64 -3.61 2.03
C VAL A 295 -16.87 -2.75 2.24
N ILE A 296 -18.02 -3.39 2.46
CA ILE A 296 -19.28 -2.72 2.81
C ILE A 296 -19.65 -3.05 4.25
N ALA A 297 -20.00 -2.01 5.02
CA ALA A 297 -20.42 -2.18 6.41
C ALA A 297 -21.66 -3.07 6.51
N LYS A 298 -21.77 -3.84 7.59
CA LYS A 298 -22.94 -4.68 7.88
C LYS A 298 -24.03 -3.92 8.63
N ASN A 299 -23.65 -2.98 9.48
CA ASN A 299 -24.57 -2.22 10.35
C ASN A 299 -25.17 -1.01 9.61
N ILE A 300 -25.67 -1.21 8.39
CA ILE A 300 -26.37 -0.23 7.56
C ILE A 300 -27.61 -0.90 6.95
N THR A 301 -28.52 -0.11 6.40
CA THR A 301 -29.69 -0.64 5.67
C THR A 301 -29.29 -1.28 4.34
N ASP A 302 -30.14 -2.16 3.79
CA ASP A 302 -29.88 -2.74 2.47
C ASP A 302 -29.87 -1.67 1.36
N GLU A 303 -30.68 -0.60 1.50
CA GLU A 303 -30.68 0.54 0.58
C GLU A 303 -29.33 1.28 0.58
N GLU A 304 -28.76 1.55 1.77
CA GLU A 304 -27.43 2.14 1.91
C GLU A 304 -26.35 1.21 1.34
N ALA A 305 -26.46 -0.10 1.55
CA ALA A 305 -25.48 -1.06 1.06
C ALA A 305 -25.53 -1.23 -0.48
N ASP A 306 -26.73 -1.20 -1.08
CA ASP A 306 -26.93 -1.16 -2.53
C ASP A 306 -26.29 0.10 -3.13
N ALA A 307 -26.55 1.27 -2.55
CA ALA A 307 -25.96 2.53 -3.01
C ALA A 307 -24.43 2.52 -2.87
N ALA A 308 -23.92 2.14 -1.70
CA ALA A 308 -22.49 2.08 -1.40
C ALA A 308 -21.74 1.15 -2.35
N PHE A 309 -22.29 -0.03 -2.68
CA PHE A 309 -21.65 -0.95 -3.61
C PHE A 309 -21.62 -0.39 -5.05
N ARG A 310 -22.72 0.21 -5.51
CA ARG A 310 -22.77 0.80 -6.86
C ARG A 310 -21.81 1.97 -7.01
N VAL A 311 -21.76 2.85 -6.01
CA VAL A 311 -20.76 3.93 -5.93
C VAL A 311 -19.36 3.34 -5.98
N ALA A 312 -19.09 2.27 -5.22
CA ALA A 312 -17.79 1.62 -5.24
C ALA A 312 -17.44 0.99 -6.60
N MET A 313 -18.41 0.47 -7.36
CA MET A 313 -18.15 -0.03 -8.71
C MET A 313 -17.82 1.09 -9.70
N GLU A 314 -18.39 2.29 -9.54
CA GLU A 314 -17.97 3.47 -10.31
C GLU A 314 -16.52 3.83 -9.99
N GLY A 315 -16.15 3.80 -8.71
CA GLY A 315 -14.76 4.03 -8.29
C GLY A 315 -13.77 2.96 -8.75
N LEU A 316 -14.25 1.82 -9.26
CA LEU A 316 -13.45 0.67 -9.70
C LEU A 316 -13.72 0.32 -11.16
N ASP A 317 -13.88 1.34 -12.00
CA ASP A 317 -14.17 1.19 -13.42
C ASP A 317 -12.93 1.45 -14.31
N SER A 318 -13.09 1.21 -15.61
CA SER A 318 -12.00 1.38 -16.56
C SER A 318 -11.66 2.84 -16.85
N GLU A 319 -12.61 3.77 -16.71
CA GLU A 319 -12.35 5.20 -16.95
C GLU A 319 -11.46 5.77 -15.85
N MET A 320 -11.75 5.46 -14.58
CA MET A 320 -10.92 5.81 -13.43
C MET A 320 -9.50 5.28 -13.60
N VAL A 321 -9.35 3.99 -13.96
CA VAL A 321 -8.03 3.38 -14.15
C VAL A 321 -7.26 4.05 -15.28
N GLN A 322 -7.90 4.31 -16.43
CA GLN A 322 -7.23 4.94 -17.56
C GLN A 322 -6.78 6.37 -17.25
N ALA A 323 -7.59 7.12 -16.51
CA ALA A 323 -7.24 8.46 -16.05
C ALA A 323 -6.11 8.47 -15.00
N ASN A 324 -5.98 7.39 -14.22
CA ASN A 324 -5.05 7.27 -13.08
C ASN A 324 -4.11 6.08 -13.21
N ASN A 325 -3.70 5.75 -14.44
CA ASN A 325 -3.04 4.49 -14.75
C ASN A 325 -1.72 4.27 -13.98
N GLY A 326 -0.99 5.36 -13.70
CA GLY A 326 0.26 5.31 -12.95
C GLY A 326 0.13 5.31 -11.42
N ALA A 327 -1.08 5.51 -10.87
CA ALA A 327 -1.27 5.68 -9.43
C ALA A 327 -1.20 4.36 -8.63
N ALA A 328 -1.39 3.21 -9.29
CA ALA A 328 -1.28 1.89 -8.67
C ALA A 328 -1.08 0.78 -9.72
N ILE A 329 -0.83 -0.42 -9.23
CA ILE A 329 -0.89 -1.65 -10.01
C ILE A 329 -2.31 -2.19 -9.90
N TRP A 330 -3.17 -1.68 -10.76
CA TRP A 330 -4.61 -1.92 -10.69
C TRP A 330 -4.97 -3.37 -11.03
N LEU A 331 -5.92 -3.94 -10.29
CA LEU A 331 -6.59 -5.21 -10.60
C LEU A 331 -7.85 -5.01 -11.45
N VAL A 332 -8.19 -3.74 -11.71
CA VAL A 332 -9.36 -3.31 -12.45
C VAL A 332 -9.07 -3.33 -13.96
N SER A 333 -10.10 -3.66 -14.76
CA SER A 333 -10.01 -3.66 -16.22
C SER A 333 -9.56 -2.30 -16.77
N GLY A 334 -8.73 -2.30 -17.81
CA GLY A 334 -8.23 -1.07 -18.46
C GLY A 334 -6.84 -0.64 -17.99
N TYR A 335 -6.23 -1.35 -17.04
CA TYR A 335 -4.86 -1.10 -16.60
C TYR A 335 -3.83 -1.45 -17.68
N GLU A 336 -2.90 -0.53 -17.92
CA GLU A 336 -1.76 -0.71 -18.81
C GLU A 336 -0.46 -0.46 -18.03
N PRO A 337 0.34 -1.48 -17.69
CA PRO A 337 1.57 -1.28 -16.93
C PRO A 337 2.52 -0.24 -17.55
N ASN A 338 3.03 0.67 -16.73
CA ASN A 338 4.08 1.63 -17.08
C ASN A 338 5.45 1.20 -16.51
N ASP A 339 6.51 1.92 -16.88
CA ASP A 339 7.89 1.60 -16.46
C ASP A 339 8.05 1.56 -14.92
N MET A 340 7.34 2.42 -14.19
CA MET A 340 7.35 2.45 -12.73
C MET A 340 6.65 1.24 -12.09
N ALA A 341 5.73 0.58 -12.80
CA ALA A 341 5.08 -0.64 -12.33
C ALA A 341 5.90 -1.91 -12.61
N MET A 342 6.87 -1.84 -13.54
CA MET A 342 7.59 -3.03 -14.02
C MET A 342 8.40 -3.72 -12.92
N GLY A 343 9.06 -2.96 -12.03
CA GLY A 343 9.79 -3.55 -10.91
C GLY A 343 8.87 -4.32 -9.96
N ALA A 344 7.72 -3.76 -9.60
CA ALA A 344 6.74 -4.44 -8.76
C ALA A 344 6.07 -5.65 -9.44
N ILE A 345 5.84 -5.59 -10.76
CA ILE A 345 5.39 -6.75 -11.54
C ILE A 345 6.47 -7.84 -11.56
N ALA A 346 7.74 -7.46 -11.77
CA ALA A 346 8.86 -8.40 -11.72
C ALA A 346 8.98 -9.06 -10.35
N THR A 347 8.81 -8.30 -9.26
CA THR A 347 8.71 -8.83 -7.89
C THR A 347 7.57 -9.84 -7.76
N ALA A 348 6.35 -9.46 -8.17
CA ALA A 348 5.16 -10.29 -7.96
C ALA A 348 5.13 -11.56 -8.81
N THR A 349 5.88 -11.57 -9.92
CA THR A 349 5.97 -12.69 -10.86
C THR A 349 7.29 -13.46 -10.77
N ALA A 350 8.13 -13.15 -9.77
CA ALA A 350 9.37 -13.85 -9.51
C ALA A 350 9.15 -15.34 -9.23
N ASP A 351 10.20 -16.15 -9.41
CA ASP A 351 10.20 -17.58 -9.10
C ASP A 351 11.41 -17.93 -8.21
N PRO A 352 11.22 -18.28 -6.92
CA PRO A 352 9.94 -18.37 -6.23
C PRO A 352 9.29 -16.99 -6.00
N ALA A 353 7.95 -16.94 -6.03
CA ALA A 353 7.20 -15.72 -5.80
C ALA A 353 7.18 -15.34 -4.31
N PRO A 354 7.17 -14.04 -3.96
CA PRO A 354 6.97 -13.61 -2.59
C PRO A 354 5.58 -14.02 -2.08
N VAL A 355 5.49 -14.33 -0.80
CA VAL A 355 4.23 -14.71 -0.17
C VAL A 355 3.33 -13.50 0.05
N SER A 356 2.01 -13.68 0.00
CA SER A 356 1.08 -12.64 0.45
C SER A 356 1.21 -12.41 1.95
N TYR A 357 1.03 -11.16 2.39
CA TYR A 357 1.00 -10.86 3.81
C TYR A 357 -0.13 -11.66 4.50
N PRO A 358 0.16 -12.40 5.60
CA PRO A 358 -0.85 -13.25 6.22
C PRO A 358 -2.00 -12.43 6.84
N SER A 359 -3.22 -12.64 6.33
CA SER A 359 -4.45 -12.02 6.87
C SER A 359 -5.02 -12.83 8.03
N THR A 360 -4.33 -12.84 9.17
CA THR A 360 -4.76 -13.57 10.38
C THR A 360 -4.63 -12.72 11.64
N SER A 361 -5.41 -13.07 12.68
CA SER A 361 -5.33 -12.42 13.98
C SER A 361 -3.94 -12.59 14.60
N GLN A 362 -3.35 -13.79 14.48
CA GLN A 362 -1.99 -14.05 14.95
C GLN A 362 -1.00 -13.10 14.28
N MET A 363 -1.10 -12.90 12.96
CA MET A 363 -0.15 -12.05 12.24
C MET A 363 -0.28 -10.57 12.63
N GLY A 364 -1.51 -10.09 12.88
CA GLY A 364 -1.72 -8.73 13.40
C GLY A 364 -1.05 -8.52 14.76
N LEU A 365 -1.18 -9.48 15.67
CA LEU A 365 -0.50 -9.44 16.98
C LEU A 365 1.02 -9.53 16.85
N MET A 366 1.52 -10.41 15.97
CA MET A 366 2.95 -10.57 15.71
C MET A 366 3.55 -9.29 15.13
N HIS A 367 2.90 -8.68 14.13
CA HIS A 367 3.33 -7.42 13.54
C HIS A 367 3.39 -6.30 14.60
N THR A 368 2.39 -6.24 15.49
CA THR A 368 2.38 -5.27 16.61
C THR A 368 3.53 -5.53 17.58
N ALA A 369 3.77 -6.79 17.97
CA ALA A 369 4.88 -7.16 18.84
C ALA A 369 6.23 -6.78 18.23
N ILE A 370 6.44 -7.08 16.94
CA ILE A 370 7.64 -6.69 16.21
C ILE A 370 7.81 -5.16 16.24
N GLY A 371 6.78 -4.40 15.86
CA GLY A 371 6.85 -2.94 15.77
C GLY A 371 7.13 -2.24 17.10
N ASN A 372 6.67 -2.82 18.20
CA ASN A 372 6.88 -2.27 19.55
C ASN A 372 8.30 -2.50 20.08
N GLU A 373 8.97 -3.58 19.66
CA GLU A 373 10.23 -4.00 20.27
C GLU A 373 11.47 -3.60 19.44
N LEU A 374 11.34 -3.41 18.13
CA LEU A 374 12.48 -3.17 17.23
C LEU A 374 13.24 -1.86 17.49
N ASP A 375 12.57 -0.81 17.96
CA ASP A 375 13.21 0.48 18.24
C ASP A 375 14.41 0.34 19.19
N ALA A 376 14.30 -0.56 20.18
CA ALA A 376 15.35 -0.78 21.15
C ALA A 376 16.63 -1.34 20.52
N PHE A 377 16.53 -2.14 19.45
CA PHE A 377 17.68 -2.61 18.69
C PHE A 377 18.34 -1.46 17.91
N PHE A 378 17.55 -0.71 17.14
CA PHE A 378 18.10 0.34 16.27
C PHE A 378 18.73 1.49 17.05
N THR A 379 18.20 1.80 18.24
CA THR A 379 18.74 2.80 19.16
C THR A 379 19.90 2.28 20.04
N GLY A 380 20.25 0.99 19.93
CA GLY A 380 21.35 0.37 20.69
C GLY A 380 21.01 0.07 22.16
N GLY A 381 19.73 0.07 22.52
CA GLY A 381 19.22 -0.29 23.84
C GLY A 381 19.13 -1.80 24.12
N ARG A 382 19.16 -2.65 23.07
CA ARG A 382 19.15 -4.12 23.16
C ARG A 382 20.00 -4.77 22.08
N SER A 383 20.51 -5.97 22.33
CA SER A 383 21.08 -6.82 21.27
C SER A 383 20.00 -7.34 20.31
N ALA A 384 20.43 -7.94 19.20
CA ALA A 384 19.52 -8.57 18.25
C ALA A 384 18.77 -9.74 18.92
N GLU A 385 19.47 -10.62 19.63
CA GLU A 385 18.90 -11.76 20.36
C GLU A 385 17.92 -11.32 21.45
N GLU A 386 18.27 -10.30 22.24
CA GLU A 386 17.41 -9.75 23.28
C GLU A 386 16.13 -9.14 22.69
N THR A 387 16.25 -8.51 21.52
CA THR A 387 15.10 -7.92 20.81
C THR A 387 14.17 -8.99 20.27
N LEU A 388 14.69 -10.03 19.61
CA LEU A 388 13.88 -11.13 19.10
C LEU A 388 13.17 -11.89 20.24
N ALA A 389 13.87 -12.13 21.36
CA ALA A 389 13.25 -12.73 22.54
C ALA A 389 12.11 -11.87 23.11
N ALA A 390 12.28 -10.55 23.14
CA ALA A 390 11.22 -9.64 23.59
C ALA A 390 10.01 -9.62 22.65
N ILE A 391 10.23 -9.75 21.33
CA ILE A 391 9.14 -9.88 20.36
C ILE A 391 8.32 -11.14 20.65
N GLU A 392 8.98 -12.28 20.90
CA GLU A 392 8.28 -13.53 21.22
C GLU A 392 7.50 -13.45 22.55
N GLU A 393 8.07 -12.80 23.57
CA GLU A 393 7.39 -12.56 24.85
C GLU A 393 6.16 -11.65 24.70
N SER A 394 6.31 -10.55 23.95
CA SER A 394 5.27 -9.59 23.65
C SER A 394 4.12 -10.24 22.86
N TYR A 395 4.44 -10.99 21.80
CA TYR A 395 3.46 -11.76 21.05
C TYR A 395 2.77 -12.81 21.92
N THR A 396 3.52 -13.59 22.70
CA THR A 396 2.95 -14.66 23.53
C THR A 396 1.95 -14.10 24.55
N SER A 397 2.28 -12.96 25.17
CA SER A 397 1.40 -12.27 26.10
C SER A 397 0.11 -11.82 25.41
N ALA A 398 0.22 -11.12 24.29
CA ALA A 398 -0.95 -10.64 23.53
C ALA A 398 -1.81 -11.80 22.98
N ALA A 399 -1.18 -12.87 22.50
CA ALA A 399 -1.86 -14.04 21.98
C ALA A 399 -2.62 -14.81 23.07
N LYS A 400 -2.10 -14.87 24.31
CA LYS A 400 -2.83 -15.42 25.46
C LYS A 400 -4.03 -14.57 25.85
N GLU A 401 -3.86 -13.25 25.88
CA GLU A 401 -4.97 -12.31 26.15
C GLU A 401 -6.09 -12.42 25.10
N ALA A 402 -5.71 -12.63 23.84
CA ALA A 402 -6.63 -12.86 22.73
C ALA A 402 -7.21 -14.30 22.68
N GLY A 403 -6.78 -15.20 23.57
CA GLY A 403 -7.21 -16.61 23.61
C GLY A 403 -6.71 -17.47 22.43
N LEU A 404 -5.66 -17.01 21.73
CA LEU A 404 -5.02 -17.72 20.62
C LEU A 404 -3.95 -18.71 21.09
N LEU A 405 -3.41 -18.53 22.30
CA LEU A 405 -2.49 -19.46 22.97
C LEU A 405 -2.99 -19.80 24.38
N GLN A 406 -2.62 -20.99 24.86
CA GLN A 406 -2.97 -21.49 26.20
C GLN A 406 -1.98 -21.07 27.28
#